data_AF-A0A078H7Q9-F1
#
_entry.id   AF-A0A078H7Q9-F1
#
_cell.length_a   1.000
_cell.length_b   1.000
_cell.length_c   1.000
_cell.angle_alpha   90.00
_cell.angle_beta   90.00
_cell.angle_gamma   90.00
#
_symmetry.space_group_name_H-M   'P 1'
#
loop_
_entity.id
_entity.type
_entity.pdbx_description
1 polymer ?
#
loop_
_entity_poly.entity_id
_entity_poly.type
_entity_poly.pdbx_seq_one_letter_code
_entity_poly.pdbx_strand_id
1 'polypeptide(L)'
;MSKKPNGKAVVCSEVPIKHSGGNGVPPAKTDEVLFFRNVKFGPQEGELRFRLIHFWEAWNALTKILIGLEMLLIDEQGTMIQRFIPQGRIDTY
;
A
#
# COMPACT_ATOMS: atom_id res chain seq x y z
N MET A 1 50.52 -14.67 30.40
CA MET A 1 49.89 -13.43 30.91
C MET A 1 48.70 -13.13 29.97
N SER A 2 47.44 -13.34 30.39
CA SER A 2 46.57 -12.38 31.11
C SER A 2 45.98 -11.33 30.14
N LYS A 3 44.68 -11.14 29.90
CA LYS A 3 43.41 -11.67 30.44
C LYS A 3 42.28 -11.57 29.40
N LYS A 4 41.29 -12.44 29.55
CA LYS A 4 39.89 -12.23 29.16
C LYS A 4 39.21 -11.32 30.19
N PRO A 5 38.29 -10.43 29.79
CA PRO A 5 37.17 -10.07 30.66
C PRO A 5 35.83 -10.51 30.04
N ASN A 6 34.95 -10.91 30.94
CA ASN A 6 33.59 -11.38 30.74
C ASN A 6 32.65 -10.42 31.48
N GLY A 7 31.48 -10.10 30.92
CA GLY A 7 30.29 -9.80 31.74
C GLY A 7 29.46 -8.55 31.42
N LYS A 8 28.23 -8.83 30.96
CA LYS A 8 26.92 -8.22 31.29
C LYS A 8 26.38 -7.00 30.53
N ALA A 9 25.41 -7.33 29.66
CA ALA A 9 23.99 -6.88 29.58
C ALA A 9 23.61 -5.42 29.23
N VAL A 10 22.36 -5.31 28.74
CA VAL A 10 21.49 -4.12 28.55
C VAL A 10 21.57 -3.52 27.12
N VAL A 11 20.53 -3.17 26.34
CA VAL A 11 19.05 -3.28 26.29
C VAL A 11 18.69 -2.82 24.86
N CYS A 12 17.57 -3.27 24.28
CA CYS A 12 17.05 -2.74 23.00
C CYS A 12 16.55 -1.28 23.11
N SER A 13 16.79 -0.48 22.08
CA SER A 13 15.86 0.49 21.44
C SER A 13 16.58 1.76 21.00
N GLU A 14 16.63 2.02 19.69
CA GLU A 14 16.67 3.39 19.17
C GLU A 14 15.61 3.54 18.07
N VAL A 15 14.58 4.33 18.38
CA VAL A 15 13.58 4.92 17.49
C VAL A 15 13.75 6.43 17.65
N PRO A 16 13.32 7.29 16.71
CA PRO A 16 13.64 7.39 15.28
C PRO A 16 14.55 8.63 15.04
N ILE A 17 15.31 8.66 13.95
CA ILE A 17 16.05 9.87 13.58
C ILE A 17 15.04 10.94 13.11
N LYS A 18 14.81 11.95 13.96
CA LYS A 18 14.21 13.23 13.57
C LYS A 18 15.28 14.07 12.89
N HIS A 19 15.10 14.39 11.61
CA HIS A 19 15.81 15.50 10.98
C HIS A 19 14.88 16.71 10.91
N SER A 20 15.14 17.67 11.80
CA SER A 20 14.70 19.06 11.71
C SER A 20 15.81 19.84 11.01
N GLY A 21 15.50 20.50 9.88
CA GLY A 21 16.43 21.43 9.24
C GLY A 21 16.23 21.49 7.74
N GLY A 22 15.70 22.61 7.25
CA GLY A 22 15.31 22.82 5.86
C GLY A 22 16.49 22.73 4.87
N ASN A 23 16.33 21.84 3.92
CA ASN A 23 16.49 22.05 2.48
C ASN A 23 15.97 20.76 1.85
N GLY A 24 14.66 20.74 1.61
CA GLY A 24 13.96 19.56 1.10
C GLY A 24 14.34 19.30 -0.34
N VAL A 25 15.52 18.70 -0.56
CA VAL A 25 15.69 17.80 -1.69
C VAL A 25 14.57 16.77 -1.51
N PRO A 26 13.59 16.71 -2.45
CA PRO A 26 12.58 15.67 -2.37
C PRO A 26 13.33 14.35 -2.25
N PRO A 27 12.92 13.43 -1.35
CA PRO A 27 13.50 12.09 -1.35
C PRO A 27 13.45 11.61 -2.80
N ALA A 28 14.60 11.17 -3.33
CA ALA A 28 14.66 10.65 -4.68
C ALA A 28 13.51 9.65 -4.82
N LYS A 29 12.63 9.86 -5.81
CA LYS A 29 11.45 9.00 -6.00
C LYS A 29 11.98 7.60 -6.24
N THR A 30 12.02 6.80 -5.19
CA THR A 30 12.20 5.37 -5.32
C THR A 30 10.88 4.87 -5.90
N ASP A 31 10.92 4.23 -7.07
CA ASP A 31 9.83 3.41 -7.57
C ASP A 31 9.63 2.25 -6.59
N GLU A 32 9.05 2.56 -5.44
CA GLU A 32 8.75 1.57 -4.43
C GLU A 32 7.53 0.78 -4.91
N VAL A 33 7.76 -0.52 -5.15
CA VAL A 33 6.67 -1.44 -5.45
C VAL A 33 5.88 -1.66 -4.17
N LEU A 34 4.63 -1.20 -4.17
CA LEU A 34 3.67 -1.37 -3.10
C LEU A 34 2.96 -2.72 -3.23
N PHE A 35 2.56 -3.24 -2.08
CA PHE A 35 1.68 -4.41 -1.95
C PHE A 35 0.41 -3.98 -1.25
N PHE A 36 -0.70 -4.68 -1.48
CA PHE A 36 -2.01 -4.30 -0.94
C PHE A 36 -2.01 -4.15 0.59
N ARG A 37 -1.30 -5.04 1.31
CA ARG A 37 -1.18 -4.97 2.78
C ARG A 37 -0.44 -3.72 3.29
N ASN A 38 0.33 -3.05 2.44
CA ASN A 38 1.14 -1.88 2.79
C ASN A 38 0.44 -0.56 2.43
N VAL A 39 -0.64 -0.61 1.65
CA VAL A 39 -1.44 0.56 1.25
C VAL A 39 -2.05 1.20 2.49
N LYS A 40 -1.80 2.50 2.68
CA LYS A 40 -2.36 3.29 3.77
C LYS A 40 -3.48 4.20 3.25
N PHE A 41 -4.36 4.62 4.16
CA PHE A 41 -5.39 5.61 3.84
C PHE A 41 -4.76 7.00 3.65
N GLY A 42 -5.08 7.66 2.54
CA GLY A 42 -4.60 9.00 2.21
C GLY A 42 -3.78 9.06 0.91
N PRO A 43 -3.29 10.25 0.52
CA PRO A 43 -2.44 10.42 -0.64
C PRO A 43 -1.15 9.60 -0.47
N GLN A 44 -0.89 8.73 -1.44
CA GLN A 44 0.34 7.93 -1.52
C GLN A 44 0.67 7.74 -3.01
N GLU A 45 1.96 7.73 -3.31
CA GLU A 45 2.50 7.42 -4.63
C GLU A 45 3.33 6.14 -4.52
N GLY A 46 3.28 5.29 -5.55
CA GLY A 46 4.05 4.04 -5.63
C GLY A 46 3.52 3.15 -6.75
N GLU A 47 4.33 2.21 -7.21
CA GLU A 47 3.92 1.25 -8.25
C GLU A 47 3.17 0.09 -7.59
N LEU A 48 1.97 -0.25 -8.07
CA LEU A 48 1.20 -1.38 -7.55
C LEU A 48 0.97 -2.39 -8.66
N ARG A 49 1.50 -3.60 -8.49
CA ARG A 49 1.35 -4.70 -9.45
C ARG A 49 0.32 -5.69 -8.94
N PHE A 50 -0.67 -5.98 -9.78
CA PHE A 50 -1.76 -6.88 -9.45
C PHE A 50 -2.30 -7.56 -10.69
N ARG A 51 -3.02 -8.65 -10.48
CA ARG A 51 -3.85 -9.31 -11.49
C ARG A 51 -5.32 -9.08 -11.16
N LEU A 52 -6.11 -8.80 -12.19
CA LEU A 52 -7.56 -8.81 -12.12
C LEU A 52 -8.03 -10.27 -12.14
N ILE A 53 -8.68 -10.70 -11.06
CA ILE A 53 -9.21 -12.06 -10.91
C ILE A 53 -10.65 -12.13 -11.40
N HIS A 54 -11.45 -11.12 -11.09
CA HIS A 54 -12.84 -11.06 -11.50
C HIS A 54 -13.28 -9.63 -11.74
N PHE A 55 -14.15 -9.44 -12.74
CA PHE A 55 -14.72 -8.16 -13.14
C PHE A 55 -16.19 -8.38 -13.46
N TRP A 56 -17.06 -7.58 -12.85
CA TRP A 56 -18.49 -7.61 -13.14
C TRP A 56 -19.13 -6.24 -13.04
N GLU A 57 -20.15 -6.04 -13.85
CA GLU A 57 -20.99 -4.85 -13.80
C GLU A 57 -22.08 -5.04 -12.74
N ALA A 58 -22.09 -4.14 -11.75
CA ALA A 58 -23.13 -4.12 -10.74
C ALA A 58 -24.32 -3.32 -11.27
N TRP A 59 -25.44 -3.99 -11.52
CA TRP A 59 -26.67 -3.39 -12.03
C TRP A 59 -27.75 -3.33 -10.95
N ASN A 60 -28.55 -2.27 -10.97
CA ASN A 60 -29.80 -2.23 -10.22
C ASN A 60 -30.79 -3.22 -10.84
N ALA A 61 -31.24 -4.20 -10.06
CA ALA A 61 -32.07 -5.29 -10.56
C ALA A 61 -33.43 -4.82 -11.11
N LEU A 62 -33.99 -3.74 -10.55
CA LEU A 62 -35.31 -3.20 -10.90
C LEU A 62 -35.22 -2.17 -12.03
N THR A 63 -34.39 -1.15 -11.86
CA THR A 63 -34.30 -0.05 -12.82
C THR A 63 -33.40 -0.37 -14.03
N LYS A 64 -32.61 -1.45 -13.95
CA LYS A 64 -31.60 -1.82 -14.95
C LYS A 64 -30.60 -0.69 -15.22
N ILE A 65 -30.29 0.11 -14.20
CA ILE A 65 -29.26 1.14 -14.25
C ILE A 65 -27.95 0.57 -13.72
N LEU A 66 -26.82 0.86 -14.39
CA LEU A 66 -25.49 0.49 -13.94
C LEU A 66 -25.16 1.26 -12.65
N ILE A 67 -24.86 0.56 -11.57
CA ILE A 67 -24.48 1.15 -10.28
C ILE A 67 -22.96 1.36 -10.24
N GLY A 68 -22.20 0.45 -10.86
CA GLY A 68 -20.75 0.52 -10.91
C GLY A 68 -20.10 -0.75 -11.41
N LEU A 69 -18.78 -0.79 -11.31
CA LEU A 69 -17.95 -1.94 -11.65
C LEU A 69 -17.37 -2.51 -10.36
N GLU A 70 -17.53 -3.80 -10.17
CA GLU A 70 -16.92 -4.51 -9.06
C GLU A 70 -15.79 -5.41 -9.56
N MET A 71 -14.68 -5.37 -8.82
CA MET A 71 -13.44 -6.02 -9.19
C MET A 71 -12.85 -6.78 -8.02
N LEU A 72 -12.31 -7.95 -8.31
CA LEU A 72 -11.49 -8.73 -7.40
C LEU A 72 -10.05 -8.72 -7.90
N LEU A 73 -9.13 -8.21 -7.10
CA LEU A 73 -7.73 -8.03 -7.45
C LEU A 73 -6.85 -8.89 -6.55
N ILE A 74 -5.73 -9.39 -7.07
CA ILE A 74 -4.70 -10.10 -6.29
C ILE A 74 -3.33 -9.49 -6.56
N ASP A 75 -2.55 -9.22 -5.52
CA ASP A 75 -1.17 -8.75 -5.67
C ASP A 75 -0.17 -9.91 -5.78
N GLU A 76 1.11 -9.59 -6.01
CA GLU A 76 2.18 -10.59 -6.15
C GLU A 76 2.38 -11.46 -4.90
N GLN A 77 1.90 -11.04 -3.73
CA GLN A 77 2.00 -11.80 -2.49
C GLN A 77 0.78 -12.68 -2.21
N GLY A 78 -0.21 -12.66 -3.12
CA GLY A 78 -1.46 -13.38 -2.94
C GLY A 78 -2.47 -12.65 -2.04
N THR A 79 -2.23 -11.39 -1.70
CA THR A 79 -3.21 -10.56 -0.97
C THR A 79 -4.34 -10.23 -1.93
N MET A 80 -5.59 -10.45 -1.52
CA MET A 80 -6.76 -10.14 -2.32
C MET A 80 -7.49 -8.90 -1.79
N ILE A 81 -7.95 -8.04 -2.70
CA ILE A 81 -8.81 -6.90 -2.38
C ILE A 81 -10.01 -6.90 -3.33
N GLN A 82 -11.19 -6.63 -2.78
CA GLN A 82 -12.39 -6.31 -3.54
C GLN A 82 -12.53 -4.79 -3.65
N ARG A 83 -12.79 -4.30 -4.85
CA ARG A 83 -12.94 -2.87 -5.14
C ARG A 83 -14.23 -2.62 -5.91
N PHE A 84 -14.87 -1.50 -5.60
CA PHE A 84 -16.04 -1.01 -6.30
C PHE A 84 -15.74 0.36 -6.90
N ILE A 85 -15.99 0.54 -8.20
CA ILE A 85 -15.97 1.83 -8.89
C ILE A 85 -17.42 2.23 -9.18
N PRO A 86 -17.95 3.31 -8.56
CA PRO A 86 -19.31 3.76 -8.85
C PRO A 86 -19.41 4.28 -10.29
N GLN A 87 -20.59 4.15 -10.89
CA GLN A 87 -20.87 4.54 -12.29
C GLN A 87 -20.31 5.93 -12.64
N GLY A 88 -20.54 6.93 -11.79
CA GLY A 88 -20.11 8.31 -12.01
C GLY A 88 -18.59 8.55 -11.95
N ARG A 89 -17.78 7.51 -11.71
CA ARG A 89 -16.31 7.61 -11.69
C ARG A 89 -15.62 6.68 -12.67
N ILE A 90 -16.36 5.92 -13.47
CA ILE A 90 -15.78 4.95 -14.42
C ILE A 90 -14.83 5.67 -15.38
N ASP A 91 -15.25 6.78 -15.98
CA ASP A 91 -14.43 7.53 -16.94
C ASP A 91 -13.23 8.27 -16.33
N THR A 92 -13.09 8.25 -15.00
CA THR A 92 -11.97 8.90 -14.30
C THR A 92 -10.77 7.95 -14.13
N TYR A 93 -10.97 6.64 -14.29
CA TYR A 93 -9.98 5.61 -14.01
C TYR A 93 -9.70 4.77 -15.26
#